data_AF-A0A5C5FQL7-F1
#
_entry.id   AF-A0A5C5FQL7-F1
#
_cell.length_a   1.000
_cell.length_b   1.000
_cell.length_c   1.000
_cell.angle_alpha   90.00
_cell.angle_beta   90.00
_cell.angle_gamma   90.00
#
_symmetry.space_group_name_H-M   'P 1'
#
loop_
_entity.id
_entity.type
_entity.pdbx_description
1 polymer ?
#
loop_
_entity_poly.entity_id
_entity_poly.type
_entity_poly.pdbx_seq_one_letter_code
_entity_poly.pdbx_strand_id
1 'polypeptide(L)'
;MAISDQKTRWLVLSGPLIFPARLASILEGTVPLASSTVQVPDALLSFDVPGVPFLEPCYASVIVKGFNDDGEWSAVVDGEKANGRESDAYKRWVWARCSPGVEYAGALPRPLEGLAYKLTEDDFQSVVARALTLLPTVPTVLVPVRASRFELGDPARTLGDVNAEVIVAQPKTRSPGLQPSREYLMLVLRGAFLNVLSQPYLAQLTILRPMDLSPPAKALSSRLVRLALIPSFVLFYLPSRILGSVWAQLGALLFGKGLPKLRALERMARGVTGSGYWNEAGT
;
A
#
# COMPACT_ATOMS: atom_id res chain seq x y z
N MET A 1 -31.06 -17.17 -26.16
CA MET A 1 -30.71 -15.93 -25.44
C MET A 1 -29.27 -15.62 -25.79
N ALA A 2 -29.05 -14.65 -26.68
CA ALA A 2 -27.71 -14.28 -27.11
C ALA A 2 -26.97 -13.67 -25.93
N ILE A 3 -25.88 -14.31 -25.50
CA ILE A 3 -24.93 -13.75 -24.54
C ILE A 3 -24.40 -12.49 -25.23
N SER A 4 -24.83 -11.32 -24.77
CA SER A 4 -24.24 -10.08 -25.26
C SER A 4 -22.75 -10.12 -24.94
N ASP A 5 -21.95 -9.57 -25.84
CA ASP A 5 -20.50 -9.41 -25.71
C ASP A 5 -20.23 -8.42 -24.57
N GLN A 6 -20.47 -8.87 -23.32
CA GLN A 6 -20.29 -8.06 -22.13
C GLN A 6 -18.81 -7.80 -21.98
N LYS A 7 -18.44 -6.53 -22.00
CA LYS A 7 -17.08 -6.09 -21.77
C LYS A 7 -16.63 -6.61 -20.40
N THR A 8 -15.55 -7.39 -20.40
CA THR A 8 -14.96 -7.94 -19.18
C THR A 8 -13.59 -7.32 -18.91
N ARG A 9 -13.25 -7.17 -17.63
CA ARG A 9 -11.98 -6.60 -17.17
C ARG A 9 -11.39 -7.46 -16.06
N TRP A 10 -10.07 -7.42 -15.92
CA TRP A 10 -9.36 -8.10 -14.85
C TRP A 10 -8.87 -7.08 -13.83
N LEU A 11 -9.12 -7.34 -12.55
CA LEU A 11 -8.62 -6.54 -11.43
C LEU A 11 -7.65 -7.37 -10.59
N VAL A 12 -6.45 -6.85 -10.35
CA VAL A 12 -5.47 -7.43 -9.43
C VAL A 12 -5.60 -6.77 -8.06
N LEU A 13 -5.91 -7.58 -7.05
CA LEU A 13 -5.86 -7.21 -5.64
C LEU A 13 -4.55 -7.73 -5.03
N SER A 14 -3.90 -6.90 -4.21
CA SER A 14 -2.62 -7.23 -3.57
C SER A 14 -2.49 -6.62 -2.18
N GLY A 15 -1.40 -6.94 -1.48
CA GLY A 15 -1.09 -6.39 -0.17
C GLY A 15 -2.17 -6.72 0.87
N PRO A 16 -2.82 -5.72 1.51
CA PRO A 16 -3.85 -5.98 2.51
C PRO A 16 -5.18 -6.43 1.88
N LEU A 17 -5.44 -6.09 0.62
CA LEU A 17 -6.74 -6.32 -0.02
C LEU A 17 -7.04 -7.81 -0.23
N ILE A 18 -6.01 -8.65 -0.27
CA ILE A 18 -6.14 -10.11 -0.39
C ILE A 18 -6.44 -10.80 0.95
N PHE A 19 -6.51 -10.09 2.07
CA PHE A 19 -6.91 -10.71 3.33
C PHE A 19 -8.38 -11.20 3.25
N PRO A 20 -8.72 -12.45 3.61
CA PRO A 20 -10.04 -13.03 3.33
C PRO A 20 -11.24 -12.21 3.81
N ALA A 21 -11.17 -11.60 5.00
CA ALA A 21 -12.25 -10.76 5.49
C ALA A 21 -12.44 -9.48 4.65
N ARG A 22 -11.35 -8.93 4.10
CA ARG A 22 -11.40 -7.78 3.19
C ARG A 22 -11.91 -8.21 1.81
N LEU A 23 -11.44 -9.35 1.29
CA LEU A 23 -11.96 -9.92 0.04
C LEU A 23 -13.47 -10.14 0.09
N ALA A 24 -13.98 -10.67 1.19
CA ALA A 24 -15.42 -10.89 1.38
C ALA A 24 -16.22 -9.57 1.29
N SER A 25 -15.71 -8.48 1.88
CA SER A 25 -16.33 -7.15 1.77
C SER A 25 -16.17 -6.55 0.37
N ILE A 26 -15.02 -6.73 -0.29
CA ILE A 26 -14.73 -6.21 -1.63
C ILE A 26 -15.62 -6.87 -2.69
N LEU A 27 -15.86 -8.18 -2.56
CA LEU A 27 -16.63 -9.00 -3.51
C LEU A 27 -18.10 -9.19 -3.10
N GLU A 28 -18.57 -8.46 -2.08
CA GLU A 28 -19.93 -8.62 -1.55
C GLU A 28 -21.00 -8.48 -2.66
N GLY A 29 -21.85 -9.49 -2.83
CA GLY A 29 -22.88 -9.48 -3.88
C GLY A 29 -22.38 -9.58 -5.33
N THR A 30 -21.08 -9.81 -5.54
CA THR A 30 -20.47 -9.99 -6.87
C THR A 30 -19.89 -11.40 -6.97
N VAL A 31 -20.18 -12.10 -8.07
CA VAL A 31 -19.58 -13.40 -8.38
C VAL A 31 -18.60 -13.22 -9.54
N PRO A 32 -17.27 -13.29 -9.31
CA PRO A 32 -16.30 -13.16 -10.38
C PRO A 32 -16.47 -14.26 -11.44
N LEU A 33 -16.30 -13.89 -12.71
CA LEU A 33 -16.34 -14.82 -13.84
C LEU A 33 -15.17 -15.81 -13.82
N ALA A 34 -14.03 -15.37 -13.27
CA ALA A 34 -12.86 -16.19 -13.02
C ALA A 34 -12.02 -15.57 -11.89
N SER A 35 -11.22 -16.40 -11.22
CA SER A 35 -10.22 -15.95 -10.26
C SER A 35 -8.93 -16.76 -10.42
N SER A 36 -7.78 -16.14 -10.15
CA SER A 36 -6.48 -16.80 -10.25
C SER A 36 -5.41 -16.08 -9.44
N THR A 37 -4.45 -16.83 -8.90
CA THR A 37 -3.19 -16.29 -8.38
C THR A 37 -2.35 -15.76 -9.54
N VAL A 38 -1.83 -14.55 -9.37
CA VAL A 38 -1.04 -13.86 -10.41
C VAL A 38 0.24 -13.29 -9.88
N GLN A 39 1.27 -13.31 -10.73
CA GLN A 39 2.49 -12.55 -10.58
C GLN A 39 2.48 -11.40 -11.59
N VAL A 40 2.92 -10.22 -11.16
CA VAL A 40 3.01 -9.03 -12.01
C VAL A 40 4.48 -8.62 -12.12
N PRO A 41 5.20 -9.07 -13.17
CA PRO A 41 6.65 -8.87 -13.30
C PRO A 41 7.09 -7.40 -13.28
N ASP A 42 6.25 -6.51 -13.81
CA ASP A 42 6.50 -5.08 -13.91
C ASP A 42 5.96 -4.29 -12.70
N ALA A 43 5.60 -4.96 -11.61
CA ALA A 43 5.13 -4.31 -10.40
C ALA A 43 5.78 -4.88 -9.14
N LEU A 44 5.87 -4.07 -8.07
CA LEU A 44 6.47 -4.43 -6.79
C LEU A 44 5.57 -3.98 -5.63
N LEU A 45 5.46 -4.81 -4.60
CA LEU A 45 4.83 -4.40 -3.35
C LEU A 45 5.71 -3.39 -2.62
N SER A 46 5.13 -2.29 -2.17
CA SER A 46 5.81 -1.19 -1.49
C SER A 46 5.08 -0.78 -0.22
N PHE A 47 5.81 -0.23 0.74
CA PHE A 47 5.35 0.29 2.02
C PHE A 47 5.75 1.77 2.13
N ASP A 48 5.28 2.58 1.19
CA ASP A 48 5.69 3.97 1.04
C ASP A 48 4.53 4.97 1.08
N VAL A 49 3.33 4.52 1.46
CA VAL A 49 2.19 5.40 1.70
C VAL A 49 2.15 5.77 3.18
N PRO A 50 2.36 7.03 3.57
CA PRO A 50 2.36 7.43 4.98
C PRO A 50 0.96 7.39 5.56
N GLY A 51 0.86 6.90 6.80
CA GLY A 51 -0.35 6.98 7.61
C GLY A 51 -0.16 7.86 8.82
N VAL A 52 -0.77 7.46 9.95
CA VAL A 52 -0.71 8.22 11.20
C VAL A 52 0.53 7.78 12.00
N PRO A 53 1.43 8.71 12.36
CA PRO A 53 2.63 8.37 13.12
C PRO A 53 2.29 7.59 14.40
N PHE A 54 3.10 6.58 14.74
CA PHE A 54 2.96 5.72 15.93
C PHE A 54 1.68 4.86 16.06
N LEU A 55 0.72 4.98 15.13
CA LEU A 55 -0.50 4.16 15.10
C LEU A 55 -0.48 3.22 13.89
N GLU A 56 -0.50 3.81 12.70
CA GLU A 56 -0.45 3.11 11.42
C GLU A 56 0.53 3.88 10.52
N PRO A 57 1.84 3.74 10.78
CA PRO A 57 2.88 4.60 10.20
C PRO A 57 2.92 4.54 8.67
N CYS A 58 2.70 3.38 8.06
CA CYS A 58 2.56 3.30 6.63
C CYS A 58 1.64 2.18 6.17
N TYR A 59 1.18 2.32 4.93
CA TYR A 59 0.34 1.37 4.23
C TYR A 59 1.06 0.83 3.00
N ALA A 60 0.62 -0.35 2.59
CA ALA A 60 1.11 -0.97 1.38
C ALA A 60 0.48 -0.32 0.14
N SER A 61 1.28 -0.21 -0.92
CA SER A 61 0.88 0.16 -2.27
C SER A 61 1.73 -0.60 -3.29
N VAL A 62 1.62 -0.24 -4.56
CA VAL A 62 2.30 -0.90 -5.65
C VAL A 62 3.18 0.12 -6.40
N ILE A 63 4.44 -0.23 -6.61
CA ILE A 63 5.28 0.44 -7.61
C ILE A 63 5.02 -0.28 -8.94
N VAL A 64 4.51 0.43 -9.94
CA VAL A 64 4.35 -0.05 -11.30
C VAL A 64 5.39 0.63 -12.18
N LYS A 65 6.14 -0.20 -12.89
CA LYS A 65 7.18 0.19 -13.82
C LYS A 65 6.64 1.14 -14.90
N GLY A 66 7.24 2.32 -15.01
CA GLY A 66 6.88 3.35 -15.99
C GLY A 66 5.71 4.23 -15.56
N PHE A 67 5.17 4.03 -14.35
CA PHE A 67 4.04 4.81 -13.85
C PHE A 67 4.40 5.68 -12.64
N ASN A 68 4.95 5.06 -11.59
CA ASN A 68 5.30 5.72 -10.33
C ASN A 68 6.66 5.28 -9.82
N ASP A 69 7.51 4.86 -10.75
CA ASP A 69 8.91 4.57 -10.54
C ASP A 69 9.79 5.77 -10.90
N ASP A 70 9.23 6.94 -11.23
CA ASP A 70 9.97 8.18 -11.42
C ASP A 70 10.45 8.76 -10.07
N GLY A 71 11.76 8.97 -9.93
CA GLY A 71 12.34 9.45 -8.68
C GLY A 71 13.69 10.12 -8.88
N GLU A 72 14.33 10.53 -7.79
CA GLU A 72 15.66 11.18 -7.85
C GLU A 72 16.71 10.34 -8.60
N TRP A 73 16.53 9.01 -8.64
CA TRP A 73 17.40 8.10 -9.40
C TRP A 73 17.32 8.29 -10.93
N SER A 74 16.21 8.84 -11.46
CA SER A 74 16.02 9.09 -12.89
C SER A 74 16.48 10.49 -13.31
N ALA A 75 16.97 11.31 -12.36
CA ALA A 75 17.60 12.57 -12.68
C ALA A 75 18.88 12.33 -13.48
N VAL A 76 19.01 13.01 -14.61
CA VAL A 76 20.20 12.93 -15.48
C VAL A 76 21.36 13.57 -14.73
N VAL A 77 22.30 12.75 -14.26
CA VAL A 77 23.60 13.22 -13.76
C VAL A 77 24.57 13.10 -14.94
N ASP A 78 25.15 14.22 -15.37
CA ASP A 78 26.22 14.30 -16.38
C ASP A 78 25.93 13.76 -17.80
N GLY A 79 24.71 13.95 -18.30
CA GLY A 79 24.39 13.74 -19.73
C GLY A 79 24.33 12.27 -20.19
N GLU A 80 24.79 11.33 -19.37
CA GLU A 80 24.55 9.90 -19.54
C GLU A 80 23.30 9.50 -18.73
N LYS A 81 22.31 8.88 -19.39
CA LYS A 81 21.26 8.18 -18.64
C LYS A 81 21.94 7.04 -17.90
N ALA A 82 22.11 7.19 -16.57
CA ALA A 82 22.53 6.10 -15.69
C ALA A 82 21.81 4.82 -16.13
N ASN A 83 22.56 3.72 -16.31
CA ASN A 83 22.14 2.44 -16.92
C ASN A 83 20.77 1.90 -16.43
N GLY A 84 19.70 2.52 -16.91
CA GLY A 84 18.31 2.27 -16.60
C GLY A 84 18.01 1.78 -15.18
N ARG A 85 17.06 0.84 -15.13
CA ARG A 85 16.56 0.16 -13.92
C ARG A 85 17.52 -0.94 -13.41
N GLU A 86 18.69 -1.09 -14.03
CA GLU A 86 19.74 -1.99 -13.52
C GLU A 86 20.74 -1.25 -12.62
N SER A 87 20.72 0.08 -12.64
CA SER A 87 21.54 0.93 -11.79
C SER A 87 21.34 0.60 -10.29
N ASP A 88 22.43 0.64 -9.54
CA ASP A 88 22.40 0.44 -8.09
C ASP A 88 21.56 1.52 -7.39
N ALA A 89 21.53 2.73 -7.95
CA ALA A 89 20.67 3.83 -7.49
C ALA A 89 19.17 3.47 -7.57
N TYR A 90 18.72 2.91 -8.69
CA TYR A 90 17.33 2.44 -8.83
C TYR A 90 17.02 1.32 -7.83
N LYS A 91 17.91 0.34 -7.72
CA LYS A 91 17.72 -0.79 -6.80
C LYS A 91 17.60 -0.33 -5.35
N ARG A 92 18.46 0.60 -4.91
CA ARG A 92 18.36 1.22 -3.58
C ARG A 92 17.07 2.02 -3.40
N TRP A 93 16.67 2.79 -4.43
CA TRP A 93 15.44 3.56 -4.41
C TRP A 93 14.20 2.68 -4.24
N VAL A 94 14.15 1.55 -4.96
CA VAL A 94 13.11 0.53 -4.82
C VAL A 94 13.19 -0.14 -3.44
N TRP A 95 14.38 -0.54 -3.03
CA TRP A 95 14.59 -1.26 -1.76
C TRP A 95 14.09 -0.46 -0.56
N ALA A 96 14.39 0.83 -0.52
CA ALA A 96 13.93 1.74 0.55
C ALA A 96 12.41 1.82 0.68
N ARG A 97 11.65 1.40 -0.33
CA ARG A 97 10.17 1.41 -0.35
C ARG A 97 9.60 0.01 -0.18
N CYS A 98 10.24 -1.02 -0.71
CA CYS A 98 9.72 -2.39 -0.74
C CYS A 98 10.19 -3.27 0.41
N SER A 99 11.33 -2.93 1.02
CA SER A 99 12.00 -3.75 2.04
C SER A 99 12.15 -2.97 3.36
N PRO A 100 11.04 -2.56 4.01
CA PRO A 100 11.08 -1.74 5.21
C PRO A 100 11.89 -2.38 6.34
N GLY A 101 12.85 -1.61 6.87
CA GLY A 101 13.71 -2.00 8.00
C GLY A 101 14.70 -3.12 7.71
N VAL A 102 14.94 -3.45 6.44
CA VAL A 102 15.95 -4.43 6.01
C VAL A 102 17.09 -3.70 5.30
N GLU A 103 18.33 -4.04 5.63
CA GLU A 103 19.50 -3.51 4.95
C GLU A 103 19.50 -3.88 3.46
N TYR A 104 20.09 -3.02 2.64
CA TYR A 104 20.11 -3.21 1.20
C TYR A 104 20.92 -4.44 0.81
N ALA A 105 20.27 -5.41 0.15
CA ALA A 105 20.86 -6.71 -0.20
C ALA A 105 21.44 -6.77 -1.64
N GLY A 106 21.52 -5.64 -2.37
CA GLY A 106 22.09 -5.61 -3.73
C GLY A 106 21.17 -6.12 -4.86
N ALA A 107 19.98 -6.62 -4.54
CA ALA A 107 19.01 -7.17 -5.50
C ALA A 107 17.68 -6.42 -5.45
N LEU A 108 16.89 -6.52 -6.53
CA LEU A 108 15.50 -6.05 -6.51
C LEU A 108 14.64 -6.99 -5.66
N PRO A 109 13.59 -6.46 -5.00
CA PRO A 109 12.56 -7.27 -4.40
C PRO A 109 11.87 -8.16 -5.45
N ARG A 110 11.20 -9.22 -4.99
CA ARG A 110 10.40 -10.08 -5.85
C ARG A 110 9.25 -9.30 -6.50
N PRO A 111 8.84 -9.71 -7.71
CA PRO A 111 7.64 -9.20 -8.35
C PRO A 111 6.41 -9.26 -7.44
N LEU A 112 5.47 -8.36 -7.68
CA LEU A 112 4.20 -8.33 -6.98
C LEU A 112 3.43 -9.63 -7.25
N GLU A 113 2.93 -10.25 -6.18
CA GLU A 113 1.96 -11.33 -6.27
C GLU A 113 0.63 -10.93 -5.62
N GLY A 114 -0.45 -11.48 -6.15
CA GLY A 114 -1.81 -11.17 -5.70
C GLY A 114 -2.86 -12.07 -6.33
N LEU A 115 -4.11 -11.62 -6.27
CA LEU A 115 -5.26 -12.31 -6.83
C LEU A 115 -5.85 -11.47 -7.96
N ALA A 116 -6.04 -12.09 -9.12
CA ALA A 116 -6.73 -11.49 -10.24
C ALA A 116 -8.17 -12.02 -10.32
N TYR A 117 -9.13 -11.11 -10.46
CA TYR A 117 -10.54 -11.41 -10.65
C TYR A 117 -11.00 -10.90 -12.00
N LYS A 118 -11.64 -11.76 -12.79
CA LYS A 118 -12.32 -11.38 -14.04
C LYS A 118 -13.75 -10.97 -13.70
N LEU A 119 -14.11 -9.74 -14.05
CA LEU A 119 -15.38 -9.11 -13.70
C LEU A 119 -16.08 -8.59 -14.94
N THR A 120 -17.41 -8.45 -14.85
CA THR A 120 -18.18 -7.63 -15.79
C THR A 120 -17.84 -6.15 -15.56
N GLU A 121 -18.10 -5.27 -16.52
CA GLU A 121 -17.83 -3.83 -16.34
C GLU A 121 -18.58 -3.22 -15.14
N ASP A 122 -19.84 -3.62 -14.91
CA ASP A 122 -20.66 -3.11 -13.81
C ASP A 122 -20.12 -3.57 -12.44
N ASP A 123 -19.76 -4.86 -12.34
CA ASP A 123 -19.13 -5.41 -11.15
C ASP A 123 -17.76 -4.79 -10.89
N PHE A 124 -16.98 -4.54 -11.95
CA PHE A 124 -15.64 -3.99 -11.84
C PHE A 124 -15.65 -2.65 -11.10
N GLN A 125 -16.55 -1.73 -11.46
CA GLN A 125 -16.66 -0.44 -10.79
C GLN A 125 -17.06 -0.59 -9.32
N SER A 126 -18.02 -1.46 -9.02
CA SER A 126 -18.52 -1.72 -7.67
C SER A 126 -17.43 -2.33 -6.77
N VAL A 127 -16.69 -3.31 -7.29
CA VAL A 127 -15.57 -3.96 -6.60
C VAL A 127 -14.43 -2.98 -6.35
N VAL A 128 -14.08 -2.14 -7.33
CA VAL A 128 -13.06 -1.09 -7.16
C VAL A 128 -13.50 -0.09 -6.08
N ALA A 129 -14.74 0.41 -6.15
CA ALA A 129 -15.25 1.36 -5.16
C ALA A 129 -15.15 0.81 -3.74
N ARG A 130 -15.52 -0.47 -3.52
CA ARG A 130 -15.37 -1.14 -2.21
C ARG A 130 -13.92 -1.38 -1.82
N ALA A 131 -13.03 -1.72 -2.76
CA ALA A 131 -11.61 -1.84 -2.46
C ALA A 131 -11.01 -0.50 -1.98
N LEU A 132 -11.43 0.61 -2.59
CA LEU A 132 -10.96 1.95 -2.22
C LEU A 132 -11.38 2.37 -0.81
N THR A 133 -12.51 1.88 -0.27
CA THR A 133 -12.92 2.20 1.11
C THR A 133 -12.03 1.55 2.17
N LEU A 134 -11.27 0.50 1.81
CA LEU A 134 -10.37 -0.24 2.70
C LEU A 134 -8.92 0.21 2.60
N LEU A 135 -8.62 1.11 1.68
CA LEU A 135 -7.33 1.76 1.52
C LEU A 135 -7.29 3.07 2.30
N PRO A 136 -6.08 3.56 2.66
CA PRO A 136 -5.95 4.90 3.24
C PRO A 136 -6.52 5.95 2.27
N THR A 137 -6.93 7.10 2.82
CA THR A 137 -7.49 8.26 2.10
C THR A 137 -6.47 9.02 1.27
N VAL A 138 -5.58 8.30 0.58
CA VAL A 138 -4.65 8.85 -0.40
C VAL A 138 -5.24 8.76 -1.80
N PRO A 139 -4.95 9.71 -2.69
CA PRO A 139 -5.32 9.62 -4.09
C PRO A 139 -4.74 8.35 -4.71
N THR A 140 -5.61 7.54 -5.30
CA THR A 140 -5.28 6.29 -5.98
C THR A 140 -5.76 6.32 -7.42
N VAL A 141 -5.22 5.41 -8.24
CA VAL A 141 -5.51 5.30 -9.67
C VAL A 141 -5.38 3.84 -10.11
N LEU A 142 -6.15 3.45 -11.11
CA LEU A 142 -6.05 2.15 -11.75
C LEU A 142 -4.98 2.20 -12.83
N VAL A 143 -4.02 1.29 -12.76
CA VAL A 143 -2.91 1.22 -13.72
C VAL A 143 -2.97 -0.12 -14.45
N PRO A 144 -2.94 -0.13 -15.79
CA PRO A 144 -2.91 -1.37 -16.55
C PRO A 144 -1.55 -2.07 -16.38
N VAL A 145 -1.59 -3.37 -16.12
CA VAL A 145 -0.44 -4.23 -15.91
C VAL A 145 -0.63 -5.55 -16.63
N ARG A 146 0.48 -6.16 -17.06
CA ARG A 146 0.49 -7.54 -17.54
C ARG A 146 0.75 -8.47 -16.36
N ALA A 147 -0.18 -9.39 -16.13
CA ALA A 147 -0.13 -10.34 -15.02
C ALA A 147 -0.06 -11.76 -15.57
N SER A 148 0.88 -12.55 -15.06
CA SER A 148 1.03 -13.97 -15.40
C SER A 148 0.31 -14.80 -14.35
N ARG A 149 -0.70 -15.56 -14.77
CA ARG A 149 -1.41 -16.49 -13.88
C ARG A 149 -0.52 -17.68 -13.61
N PHE A 150 -0.59 -18.22 -12.39
CA PHE A 150 0.21 -19.39 -12.02
C PHE A 150 -0.57 -20.36 -11.13
N GLU A 151 -0.15 -21.64 -11.11
CA GLU A 151 -0.74 -22.66 -10.22
C GLU A 151 -0.49 -22.35 -8.75
N LEU A 152 -1.44 -22.67 -7.86
CA LEU A 152 -1.35 -22.34 -6.44
C LEU A 152 0.01 -22.71 -5.83
N GLY A 153 0.73 -21.70 -5.32
CA GLY A 153 2.04 -21.84 -4.68
C GLY A 153 3.25 -22.00 -5.60
N ASP A 154 3.09 -22.18 -6.92
CA ASP A 154 4.19 -22.40 -7.87
C ASP A 154 4.17 -21.40 -9.04
N PRO A 155 4.94 -20.30 -8.96
CA PRO A 155 5.00 -19.28 -10.01
C PRO A 155 5.73 -19.77 -11.27
N ALA A 156 6.44 -20.91 -11.23
CA ALA A 156 7.10 -21.47 -12.41
C ALA A 156 6.10 -22.12 -13.37
N ARG A 157 4.92 -22.52 -12.87
CA ARG A 157 3.85 -23.14 -13.66
C ARG A 157 2.82 -22.09 -14.08
N THR A 158 3.11 -21.43 -15.20
CA THR A 158 2.26 -20.36 -15.72
C THR A 158 1.02 -20.91 -16.44
N LEU A 159 -0.16 -20.37 -16.11
CA LEU A 159 -1.46 -20.64 -16.72
C LEU A 159 -1.82 -19.63 -17.84
N GLY A 160 -0.84 -18.84 -18.28
CA GLY A 160 -0.97 -17.81 -19.30
C GLY A 160 -1.21 -16.40 -18.74
N ASP A 161 -0.97 -15.42 -19.60
CA ASP A 161 -0.99 -14.02 -19.22
C ASP A 161 -2.37 -13.38 -19.39
N VAL A 162 -2.63 -12.36 -18.57
CA VAL A 162 -3.82 -11.52 -18.63
C VAL A 162 -3.42 -10.05 -18.52
N ASN A 163 -4.12 -9.19 -19.28
CA ASN A 163 -4.05 -7.74 -19.07
C ASN A 163 -5.05 -7.40 -17.98
N ALA A 164 -4.55 -6.84 -16.89
CA ALA A 164 -5.33 -6.52 -15.72
C ALA A 164 -5.02 -5.10 -15.23
N GLU A 165 -5.80 -4.61 -14.30
CA GLU A 165 -5.58 -3.33 -13.66
C GLU A 165 -5.27 -3.52 -12.18
N VAL A 166 -4.39 -2.69 -11.64
CA VAL A 166 -4.03 -2.70 -10.22
C VAL A 166 -4.25 -1.32 -9.63
N ILE A 167 -4.69 -1.28 -8.37
CA ILE A 167 -4.90 -0.03 -7.63
C ILE A 167 -3.55 0.46 -7.09
N VAL A 168 -3.20 1.68 -7.44
CA VAL A 168 -1.88 2.28 -7.17
C VAL A 168 -2.05 3.63 -6.48
N ALA A 169 -1.22 3.93 -5.47
CA ALA A 169 -1.17 5.27 -4.88
C ALA A 169 -0.44 6.24 -5.81
N GLN A 170 -0.95 7.47 -5.93
CA GLN A 170 -0.33 8.49 -6.77
C GLN A 170 1.08 8.85 -6.28
N PRO A 171 2.04 9.16 -7.17
CA PRO A 171 3.45 9.41 -6.80
C PRO A 171 3.62 10.49 -5.72
N LYS A 172 2.82 11.55 -5.76
CA LYS A 172 2.93 12.72 -4.87
C LYS A 172 2.68 12.43 -3.38
N THR A 173 2.06 11.30 -3.05
CA THR A 173 1.74 10.96 -1.66
C THR A 173 2.71 9.97 -1.03
N ARG A 174 3.77 9.58 -1.74
CA ARG A 174 4.66 8.49 -1.34
C ARG A 174 5.92 9.00 -0.66
N SER A 175 6.49 8.21 0.25
CA SER A 175 7.71 8.54 0.97
C SER A 175 8.52 7.27 1.26
N PRO A 176 9.84 7.26 1.02
CA PRO A 176 10.67 6.08 1.27
C PRO A 176 10.95 5.88 2.76
N GLY A 177 11.44 4.68 3.10
CA GLY A 177 11.99 4.36 4.42
C GLY A 177 10.94 4.22 5.53
N LEU A 178 9.65 4.22 5.19
CA LEU A 178 8.59 4.00 6.17
C LEU A 178 8.52 2.52 6.55
N GLN A 179 8.05 2.24 7.77
CA GLN A 179 7.84 0.87 8.25
C GLN A 179 6.39 0.67 8.66
N PRO A 180 5.73 -0.44 8.28
CA PRO A 180 4.34 -0.71 8.64
C PRO A 180 4.22 -1.04 10.13
N SER A 181 3.01 -0.90 10.70
CA SER A 181 2.74 -1.48 12.02
C SER A 181 2.81 -3.00 11.96
N ARG A 182 3.13 -3.64 13.09
CA ARG A 182 3.18 -5.10 13.19
C ARG A 182 1.83 -5.74 12.81
N GLU A 183 0.73 -5.18 13.28
CA GLU A 183 -0.63 -5.68 12.98
C GLU A 183 -0.95 -5.59 11.50
N TYR A 184 -0.60 -4.47 10.86
CA TYR A 184 -0.81 -4.27 9.43
C TYR A 184 0.05 -5.20 8.57
N LEU A 185 1.33 -5.35 8.91
CA LEU A 185 2.22 -6.30 8.22
C LEU A 185 1.71 -7.74 8.36
N MET A 186 1.23 -8.12 9.55
CA MET A 186 0.62 -9.44 9.77
C MET A 186 -0.65 -9.65 8.94
N LEU A 187 -1.44 -8.61 8.70
CA LEU A 187 -2.61 -8.68 7.81
C LEU A 187 -2.18 -9.00 6.38
N VAL A 188 -1.15 -8.34 5.86
CA VAL A 188 -0.58 -8.60 4.52
C VAL A 188 -0.02 -10.02 4.43
N LEU A 189 0.83 -10.41 5.39
CA LEU A 189 1.46 -11.72 5.42
C LEU A 189 0.43 -12.86 5.51
N ARG A 190 -0.57 -12.72 6.39
CA ARG A 190 -1.65 -13.71 6.51
C ARG A 190 -2.51 -13.76 5.24
N GLY A 191 -2.78 -12.62 4.62
CA GLY A 191 -3.48 -12.57 3.33
C GLY A 191 -2.72 -13.33 2.24
N ALA A 192 -1.40 -13.13 2.13
CA ALA A 192 -0.56 -13.87 1.19
C ALA A 192 -0.55 -15.38 1.48
N PHE A 193 -0.42 -15.76 2.75
CA PHE A 193 -0.39 -17.16 3.16
C PHE A 193 -1.72 -17.89 2.92
N LEU A 194 -2.85 -17.28 3.32
CA LEU A 194 -4.18 -17.89 3.19
C LEU A 194 -4.63 -18.06 1.74
N ASN A 195 -4.06 -17.29 0.82
CA ASN A 195 -4.32 -17.41 -0.62
C ASN A 195 -3.23 -18.19 -1.37
N VAL A 196 -2.33 -18.87 -0.65
CA VAL A 196 -1.31 -19.77 -1.21
C VAL A 196 -0.47 -19.08 -2.30
N LEU A 197 0.00 -17.85 -2.00
CA LEU A 197 1.01 -17.19 -2.84
C LEU A 197 2.35 -17.96 -2.78
N SER A 198 3.29 -17.62 -3.66
CA SER A 198 4.51 -18.39 -3.80
C SER A 198 5.39 -18.37 -2.55
N GLN A 199 6.10 -19.47 -2.29
CA GLN A 199 7.04 -19.54 -1.16
C GLN A 199 8.14 -18.47 -1.21
N PRO A 200 8.75 -18.14 -2.37
CA PRO A 200 9.71 -17.04 -2.47
C PRO A 200 9.11 -15.67 -2.11
N TYR A 201 7.86 -15.42 -2.48
CA TYR A 201 7.17 -14.17 -2.15
C TYR A 201 6.86 -14.10 -0.64
N LEU A 202 6.37 -15.19 -0.06
CA LEU A 202 6.16 -15.30 1.38
C LEU A 202 7.46 -15.10 2.17
N ALA A 203 8.57 -15.70 1.72
CA ALA A 203 9.88 -15.52 2.34
C ALA A 203 10.34 -14.06 2.32
N GLN A 204 10.03 -13.30 1.27
CA GLN A 204 10.30 -11.85 1.27
C GLN A 204 9.44 -11.12 2.30
N LEU A 205 8.16 -11.47 2.44
CA LEU A 205 7.28 -10.79 3.41
C LEU A 205 7.69 -11.06 4.86
N THR A 206 8.26 -12.23 5.16
CA THR A 206 8.67 -12.60 6.53
C THR A 206 9.96 -11.91 6.97
N ILE A 207 10.84 -11.50 6.05
CA ILE A 207 12.07 -10.76 6.41
C ILE A 207 11.83 -9.28 6.72
N LEU A 208 10.68 -8.74 6.35
CA LEU A 208 10.35 -7.32 6.57
C LEU A 208 10.29 -7.00 8.06
N ARG A 209 10.87 -5.86 8.47
CA ARG A 209 10.85 -5.44 9.87
C ARG A 209 9.74 -4.40 10.09
N PRO A 210 8.70 -4.72 10.88
CA PRO A 210 7.68 -3.74 11.24
C PRO A 210 8.27 -2.69 12.18
N MET A 211 7.56 -1.58 12.32
CA MET A 211 7.87 -0.56 13.32
C MET A 211 7.85 -1.16 14.72
N ASP A 212 8.92 -0.87 15.47
CA ASP A 212 9.02 -1.21 16.88
C ASP A 212 8.73 0.03 17.73
N LEU A 213 7.71 -0.10 18.58
CA LEU A 213 7.30 0.90 19.56
C LEU A 213 7.84 0.60 20.97
N SER A 214 8.62 -0.48 21.13
CA SER A 214 9.19 -0.91 22.40
C SER A 214 10.13 0.11 23.07
N PRO A 215 10.91 0.96 22.36
CA PRO A 215 11.80 1.90 23.03
C PRO A 215 11.03 2.89 23.91
N PRO A 216 11.48 3.16 25.15
CA PRO A 216 10.74 3.98 26.11
C PRO A 216 10.48 5.41 25.61
N ALA A 217 11.41 5.97 24.83
CA ALA A 217 11.25 7.27 24.20
C ALA A 217 10.09 7.29 23.18
N LYS A 218 9.94 6.21 22.40
CA LYS A 218 8.83 6.04 21.44
C LYS A 218 7.50 5.74 22.12
N ALA A 219 7.53 5.04 23.25
CA ALA A 219 6.33 4.80 24.05
C ALA A 219 5.76 6.11 24.62
N LEU A 220 6.63 7.01 25.11
CA LEU A 220 6.21 8.31 25.62
C LEU A 220 5.65 9.19 24.49
N SER A 221 6.33 9.28 23.36
CA SER A 221 5.87 10.09 22.22
C SER A 221 4.59 9.53 21.59
N SER A 222 4.45 8.21 21.49
CA SER A 222 3.19 7.57 21.10
C SER A 222 2.03 7.95 22.03
N ARG A 223 2.26 7.95 23.35
CA ARG A 223 1.23 8.39 24.34
C ARG A 223 0.88 9.87 24.15
N LEU A 224 1.87 10.74 23.98
CA LEU A 224 1.63 12.17 23.77
C LEU A 224 0.86 12.44 22.47
N VAL A 225 1.23 11.78 21.38
CA VAL A 225 0.53 11.89 20.09
C VAL A 225 -0.90 11.38 20.22
N ARG A 226 -1.13 10.24 20.87
CA ARG A 226 -2.48 9.73 21.14
C ARG A 226 -3.29 10.71 21.98
N LEU A 227 -2.73 11.24 23.07
CA LEU A 227 -3.38 12.24 23.91
C LEU A 227 -3.72 13.52 23.14
N ALA A 228 -2.83 13.97 22.25
CA ALA A 228 -3.08 15.14 21.40
C ALA A 228 -4.17 14.89 20.35
N LEU A 229 -4.32 13.65 19.88
CA LEU A 229 -5.35 13.28 18.90
C LEU A 229 -6.72 13.01 19.54
N ILE A 230 -6.79 12.65 20.83
CA ILE A 230 -8.06 12.37 21.53
C ILE A 230 -9.07 13.53 21.43
N PRO A 231 -8.72 14.80 21.69
CA PRO A 231 -9.65 15.91 21.54
C PRO A 231 -10.21 16.02 20.12
N SER A 232 -9.37 15.83 19.10
CA SER A 232 -9.82 15.83 17.71
C SER A 232 -10.76 14.66 17.42
N PHE A 233 -10.44 13.47 17.93
CA PHE A 233 -11.32 12.30 17.76
C PHE A 233 -12.69 12.52 18.42
N VAL A 234 -12.72 13.02 19.68
CA VAL A 234 -13.97 13.26 20.42
C VAL A 234 -14.79 14.39 19.78
N LEU A 235 -14.15 15.45 19.28
CA LEU A 235 -14.84 16.60 18.69
C LEU A 235 -15.27 16.38 17.24
N PHE A 236 -14.58 15.53 16.48
CA PHE A 236 -14.88 15.35 15.04
C PHE A 236 -15.50 13.99 14.71
N TYR A 237 -14.93 12.90 15.23
CA TYR A 237 -15.36 11.56 14.85
C TYR A 237 -16.68 11.17 15.53
N LEU A 238 -16.79 11.40 16.85
CA LEU A 238 -17.99 11.06 17.61
C LEU A 238 -19.24 11.80 17.09
N PRO A 239 -19.20 13.13 16.86
CA PRO A 239 -20.35 13.85 16.34
C PRO A 239 -20.61 13.53 14.88
N SER A 240 -19.60 13.21 14.05
CA SER A 240 -19.87 12.75 12.67
C SER A 240 -20.61 11.43 12.61
N ARG A 241 -20.41 10.53 13.59
CA ARG A 241 -21.16 9.28 13.69
C ARG A 241 -22.57 9.46 14.22
N ILE A 242 -22.80 10.43 15.10
CA ILE A 242 -24.11 10.69 15.70
C ILE A 242 -24.97 11.60 14.81
N LEU A 243 -24.37 12.64 14.21
CA LEU A 243 -25.05 13.73 13.49
C LEU A 243 -24.93 13.61 11.96
N GLY A 244 -24.17 12.63 11.45
CA GLY A 244 -24.07 12.35 10.01
C GLY A 244 -23.50 13.49 9.17
N SER A 245 -24.10 13.73 7.99
CA SER A 245 -23.58 14.64 6.94
C SER A 245 -23.54 16.11 7.35
N VAL A 246 -24.34 16.53 8.33
CA VAL A 246 -24.41 17.93 8.80
C VAL A 246 -23.11 18.35 9.49
N TRP A 247 -22.48 17.45 10.25
CA TRP A 247 -21.21 17.74 10.93
C TRP A 247 -20.03 17.80 9.98
N ALA A 248 -20.06 17.01 8.89
CA ALA A 248 -19.01 17.03 7.87
C ALA A 248 -18.96 18.39 7.13
N GLN A 249 -20.12 18.99 6.85
CA GLN A 249 -20.20 20.32 6.24
C GLN A 249 -19.69 21.43 7.18
N LEU A 250 -20.03 21.34 8.48
CA LEU A 250 -19.55 22.27 9.51
C LEU A 250 -18.03 22.15 9.78
N GLY A 251 -17.51 20.92 9.82
CA GLY A 251 -16.09 20.65 10.02
C GLY A 251 -15.21 21.15 8.87
N ALA A 252 -15.67 21.00 7.62
CA ALA A 252 -14.97 21.52 6.44
C ALA A 252 -14.88 23.06 6.45
N LEU A 253 -15.93 23.73 6.94
CA LEU A 253 -16.00 25.20 7.02
C LEU A 253 -15.10 25.77 8.12
N LEU A 254 -14.99 25.07 9.26
CA LEU A 254 -14.19 25.52 10.40
C LEU A 254 -12.69 25.19 10.31
N PHE A 255 -12.30 24.08 9.68
CA PHE A 255 -10.94 23.53 9.85
C PHE A 255 -10.18 23.13 8.57
N GLY A 256 -10.67 23.52 7.38
CA GLY A 256 -10.01 23.24 6.09
C GLY A 256 -8.54 23.70 5.95
N LYS A 257 -7.98 24.42 6.94
CA LYS A 257 -6.59 24.93 6.98
C LYS A 257 -5.66 24.20 7.99
N GLY A 258 -6.11 23.12 8.64
CA GLY A 258 -5.39 22.50 9.77
C GLY A 258 -4.30 21.46 9.41
N LEU A 259 -4.46 20.72 8.32
CA LEU A 259 -3.53 19.65 7.92
C LEU A 259 -2.06 20.08 7.73
N PRO A 260 -1.76 21.26 7.15
CA PRO A 260 -0.39 21.74 6.98
C PRO A 260 0.32 22.02 8.32
N LYS A 261 -0.43 22.46 9.33
CA LYS A 261 0.12 22.81 10.65
C LYS A 261 0.53 21.57 11.45
N LEU A 262 -0.19 20.45 11.30
CA LEU A 262 0.19 19.16 11.90
C LEU A 262 1.50 18.62 11.33
N ARG A 263 1.72 18.74 10.01
CA ARG A 263 3.00 18.37 9.36
C ARG A 263 4.17 19.28 9.73
N ALA A 264 3.90 20.52 10.14
CA ALA A 264 4.93 21.44 10.64
C ALA A 264 5.32 21.11 12.10
N LEU A 265 4.34 20.80 12.94
CA LEU A 265 4.56 20.29 14.31
C LEU A 265 5.33 18.97 14.33
N GLU A 266 5.01 18.06 13.41
CA GLU A 266 5.74 16.81 13.25
C GLU A 266 7.22 17.05 12.90
N ARG A 267 7.51 18.01 12.02
CA ARG A 267 8.89 18.39 11.68
C ARG A 267 9.66 18.98 12.86
N MET A 268 9.00 19.72 13.75
CA MET A 268 9.62 20.23 14.98
C MET A 268 9.84 19.12 16.03
N ALA A 269 8.94 18.15 16.13
CA ALA A 269 9.04 17.06 17.10
C ALA A 269 10.09 15.99 16.71
N ARG A 270 10.42 15.85 15.42
CA ARG A 270 11.42 14.89 14.90
C ARG A 270 12.78 14.96 15.62
N GLY A 271 13.19 16.13 16.09
CA GLY A 271 14.48 16.30 16.77
C GLY A 271 14.54 15.77 18.21
N VAL A 272 13.40 15.50 18.86
CA VAL A 272 13.34 15.18 20.30
C VAL A 272 12.79 13.77 20.57
N THR A 273 11.89 13.26 19.72
CA THR A 273 11.14 12.01 20.01
C THR A 273 11.44 10.85 19.06
N GLY A 274 12.37 11.05 18.13
CA GLY A 274 12.63 10.15 17.01
C GLY A 274 11.49 10.10 15.99
N SER A 275 11.69 9.34 14.92
CA SER A 275 10.69 9.22 13.85
C SER A 275 9.50 8.34 14.27
N GLY A 276 8.29 8.88 14.14
CA GLY A 276 7.04 8.11 14.26
C GLY A 276 6.71 7.24 13.05
N TYR A 277 7.66 7.12 12.10
CA TYR A 277 7.51 6.42 10.82
C TYR A 277 8.52 5.30 10.58
N TRP A 278 9.63 5.24 11.32
CA TRP A 278 10.62 4.16 11.20
C TRP A 278 11.40 3.91 12.49
N ASN A 279 12.00 2.73 12.59
CA ASN A 279 13.03 2.43 13.59
C ASN A 279 14.29 3.21 13.28
N GLU A 280 14.80 3.96 14.24
CA GLU A 280 16.14 4.53 14.12
C GLU A 280 17.12 3.37 13.99
N ALA A 281 18.03 3.46 13.03
CA ALA A 281 19.12 2.50 12.95
C ALA A 281 19.86 2.62 14.28
N GLY A 282 19.86 1.55 15.08
CA GLY A 282 20.72 1.47 16.24
C GLY A 282 22.14 1.65 15.75
N THR A 283 22.76 2.76 16.12
CA THR A 283 24.22 2.88 16.17
C THR A 283 24.76 1.87 17.17
#